data_AF-A0A931N445-F1
#
_entry.id   AF-A0A931N445-F1
#
_cell.length_a   1.000
_cell.length_b   1.000
_cell.length_c   1.000
_cell.angle_alpha   90.00
_cell.angle_beta   90.00
_cell.angle_gamma   90.00
#
_symmetry.space_group_name_H-M   'P 1'
#
loop_
_entity.id
_entity.type
_entity.pdbx_description
1 polymer ?
#
loop_
_entity_poly.entity_id
_entity_poly.type
_entity_poly.pdbx_seq_one_letter_code
_entity_poly.pdbx_strand_id
1 'polypeptide(L)'
;MATTNLFPWWDSLMPEARYALLSDPYGPVPVEHVPELRYHSDAAIHWREDGTGAVYVVQSTGASEQIESYRDRMEKWFASLDPQQQAVVLAHDDGKIPAELRDAASTAVGGVSPEPKLGPFAVDFLIWKARSANAS
;
A
#
# COMPACT_ATOMS: atom_id res chain seq x y z
N MET A 1 -12.15 0.01 20.36
CA MET A 1 -11.52 1.14 19.66
C MET A 1 -12.11 1.15 18.26
N ALA A 2 -12.56 2.30 17.76
CA ALA A 2 -13.07 2.39 16.40
C ALA A 2 -11.86 2.19 15.46
N THR A 3 -11.86 1.11 14.68
CA THR A 3 -10.85 0.89 13.63
C THR A 3 -11.00 2.00 12.61
N THR A 4 -10.10 2.97 12.61
CA THR A 4 -10.11 4.04 11.61
C THR A 4 -9.92 3.40 10.24
N ASN A 5 -10.83 3.68 9.31
CA ASN A 5 -10.74 3.18 7.94
C ASN A 5 -9.44 3.69 7.31
N LEU A 6 -8.57 2.77 6.88
CA LEU A 6 -7.26 3.10 6.29
C LEU A 6 -7.40 3.94 5.02
N PHE A 7 -8.44 3.72 4.20
CA PHE A 7 -8.47 4.21 2.82
C PHE A 7 -8.53 5.74 2.68
N PRO A 8 -9.35 6.50 3.44
CA PRO A 8 -9.33 7.96 3.36
C PRO A 8 -7.99 8.58 3.73
N TRP A 9 -7.26 7.98 4.69
CA TRP A 9 -5.93 8.43 5.04
C TRP A 9 -4.91 8.04 3.98
N TRP A 10 -4.95 6.80 3.50
CA TRP A 10 -4.10 6.34 2.41
C TRP A 10 -4.23 7.23 1.16
N ASP A 11 -5.46 7.61 0.77
CA ASP A 11 -5.73 8.50 -0.38
C ASP A 11 -5.20 9.93 -0.16
N SER A 12 -4.97 10.34 1.10
CA SER A 12 -4.40 11.66 1.43
C SER A 12 -2.87 11.70 1.34
N LEU A 13 -2.22 10.54 1.26
CA LEU A 13 -0.77 10.44 1.19
C LEU A 13 -0.25 10.64 -0.25
N MET A 14 0.86 11.34 -0.36
CA MET A 14 1.64 11.45 -1.58
C MET A 14 2.09 10.04 -2.04
N PRO A 15 2.21 9.81 -3.36
CA PRO A 15 2.61 8.51 -3.89
C PRO A 15 3.91 7.97 -3.28
N GLU A 16 4.89 8.84 -3.05
CA GLU A 16 6.19 8.49 -2.47
C GLU A 16 6.07 7.95 -1.04
N ALA A 17 5.22 8.56 -0.21
CA ALA A 17 4.94 8.08 1.13
C ALA A 17 4.26 6.70 1.11
N ARG A 18 3.29 6.52 0.19
CA ARG A 18 2.62 5.23 -0.03
C ARG A 18 3.60 4.14 -0.47
N TYR A 19 4.53 4.45 -1.37
CA TYR A 19 5.54 3.49 -1.80
C TYR A 19 6.54 3.12 -0.70
N ALA A 20 6.96 4.09 0.13
CA ALA A 20 7.79 3.80 1.30
C ALA A 20 7.07 2.81 2.24
N LEU A 21 5.80 3.06 2.54
CA LEU A 21 4.97 2.21 3.39
C LEU A 21 4.65 0.84 2.79
N LEU A 22 4.49 0.72 1.47
CA LEU A 22 4.33 -0.58 0.80
C LEU A 22 5.61 -1.41 0.88
N SER A 23 6.77 -0.75 0.75
CA SER A 23 8.07 -1.40 0.79
C SER A 23 8.38 -1.93 2.19
N ASP A 24 8.23 -1.07 3.19
CA ASP A 24 8.38 -1.44 4.60
C ASP A 24 7.34 -0.69 5.46
N PRO A 25 6.23 -1.34 5.86
CA PRO A 25 5.18 -0.73 6.66
C PRO A 25 5.65 -0.23 8.03
N TYR A 26 6.78 -0.73 8.53
CA TYR A 26 7.40 -0.33 9.80
C TYR A 26 8.72 0.44 9.58
N GLY A 27 9.04 0.71 8.31
CA GLY A 27 10.29 1.29 7.87
C GLY A 27 10.29 2.81 7.86
N PRO A 28 11.45 3.40 7.55
CA PRO A 28 11.60 4.83 7.49
C PRO A 28 10.77 5.41 6.34
N VAL A 29 10.04 6.49 6.63
CA VAL A 29 9.37 7.31 5.62
C VAL A 29 10.21 8.57 5.37
N PRO A 30 10.35 9.04 4.11
CA PRO A 30 11.11 10.25 3.83
C PRO A 30 10.61 11.46 4.62
N VAL A 31 11.53 12.30 5.09
CA VAL A 31 11.26 13.37 6.06
C VAL A 31 10.26 14.40 5.53
N GLU A 32 10.27 14.64 4.22
CA GLU A 32 9.36 15.53 3.51
C GLU A 32 7.89 15.09 3.59
N HIS A 33 7.63 13.79 3.79
CA HIS A 33 6.28 13.21 3.86
C HIS A 33 5.79 12.99 5.29
N VAL A 34 6.67 13.17 6.28
CA VAL A 34 6.32 13.08 7.71
C VAL A 34 5.11 13.94 8.10
N PRO A 35 4.92 15.18 7.59
CA PRO A 35 3.72 15.95 7.90
C PRO A 35 2.40 15.29 7.50
N GLU A 36 2.39 14.47 6.44
CA GLU A 36 1.19 13.80 5.90
C GLU A 36 0.70 12.67 6.82
N LEU A 37 1.64 12.03 7.51
CA LEU A 37 1.36 10.88 8.39
C LEU A 37 0.73 11.30 9.74
N ARG A 38 0.71 12.60 10.07
CA ARG A 38 0.30 13.14 11.39
C ARG A 38 -1.20 13.11 11.67
N TYR A 39 -2.02 12.83 10.65
CA TYR A 39 -3.48 13.02 10.71
C TYR A 39 -4.30 11.73 10.80
N HIS A 40 -3.68 10.55 10.83
CA HIS A 40 -4.41 9.32 11.16
C HIS A 40 -4.43 9.15 12.67
N SER A 41 -5.62 8.99 13.26
CA SER A 41 -5.82 8.78 14.71
C SER A 41 -5.03 7.58 15.25
N ASP A 42 -4.71 6.62 14.38
CA ASP A 42 -3.91 5.44 14.66
C ASP A 42 -2.56 5.48 13.93
N ALA A 43 -1.98 6.64 13.60
CA ALA A 43 -0.58 6.76 13.15
C ALA A 43 0.21 7.64 14.11
N ALA A 44 0.97 7.01 15.00
CA ALA A 44 1.99 7.67 15.80
C ALA A 44 3.28 7.63 15.00
N ILE A 45 3.79 8.80 14.63
CA ILE A 45 5.10 8.92 14.00
C ILE A 45 6.14 9.04 15.10
N HIS A 46 7.10 8.14 15.09
CA HIS A 46 8.21 8.19 16.02
C HIS A 46 9.49 8.53 15.28
N TRP A 47 10.27 9.38 15.93
CA TRP A 47 11.64 9.61 15.57
C TRP A 47 12.47 8.40 16.04
N ARG A 48 13.28 7.83 15.15
CA ARG A 48 14.28 6.82 15.47
C ARG A 48 15.60 7.27 14.88
N GLU A 49 16.67 7.18 15.66
CA GLU A 49 18.02 7.28 15.13
C GLU A 49 18.44 5.90 14.63
N ASP A 50 18.74 5.78 13.35
CA ASP A 50 19.49 4.65 12.85
C ASP A 50 20.95 5.05 12.61
N GLY A 51 21.84 4.08 12.41
CA GLY A 51 23.27 4.35 12.22
C GLY A 51 23.63 5.22 11.01
N THR A 52 22.64 5.70 10.24
CA THR A 52 22.79 6.61 9.11
C THR A 52 22.16 8.00 9.36
N GLY A 53 21.36 8.17 10.42
CA GLY A 53 20.81 9.45 10.85
C GLY A 53 19.41 9.35 11.45
N ALA A 54 18.75 10.50 11.53
CA ALA A 54 17.37 10.60 12.00
C ALA A 54 16.39 10.10 10.93
N VAL A 55 15.65 9.04 11.25
CA VAL A 55 14.55 8.51 10.42
C VAL A 55 13.22 8.59 11.15
N TYR A 56 12.14 8.72 10.38
CA TYR A 56 10.78 8.76 10.90
C TYR A 56 10.06 7.47 10.55
N VAL A 57 9.50 6.81 11.54
CA VAL A 57 8.79 5.53 11.39
C VAL A 57 7.34 5.70 11.84
N VAL A 58 6.43 5.07 11.10
CA VAL A 58 5.05 4.88 11.57
C VAL A 58 5.10 3.74 12.58
N GLN A 59 4.99 4.07 13.88
CA GLN A 59 5.10 3.08 14.95
C GLN A 59 3.74 2.68 15.53
N SER A 60 2.65 3.32 15.09
CA SER A 60 1.34 2.87 15.53
C SER A 60 1.00 1.57 14.83
N THR A 61 0.83 0.55 15.67
CA THR A 61 0.47 -0.82 15.32
C THR A 61 -0.75 -0.86 14.39
N GLY A 62 -1.78 -0.04 14.64
CA GLY A 62 -3.01 -0.10 13.86
C GLY A 62 -2.87 0.19 12.36
N ALA A 63 -2.06 1.17 11.95
CA ALA A 63 -1.92 1.53 10.54
C ALA A 63 -0.93 0.63 9.81
N SER A 64 0.25 0.39 10.40
CA SER A 64 1.28 -0.48 9.81
C SER A 64 0.80 -1.94 9.71
N GLU A 65 0.10 -2.46 10.73
CA GLU A 65 -0.49 -3.82 10.67
C GLU A 65 -1.58 -3.92 9.60
N GLN A 66 -2.38 -2.86 9.39
CA GLN A 66 -3.38 -2.84 8.32
C GLN A 66 -2.71 -2.81 6.94
N ILE A 67 -1.68 -1.98 6.74
CA ILE A 67 -0.91 -1.92 5.50
C ILE A 67 -0.27 -3.28 5.22
N GLU A 68 0.39 -3.89 6.20
CA GLU A 68 0.99 -5.21 6.09
C GLU A 68 -0.08 -6.27 5.76
N SER A 69 -1.20 -6.28 6.46
CA SER A 69 -2.29 -7.23 6.22
C SER A 69 -2.88 -7.10 4.81
N TYR A 70 -3.08 -5.87 4.31
CA TYR A 70 -3.57 -5.64 2.96
C TYR A 70 -2.53 -6.01 1.91
N ARG A 71 -1.25 -5.68 2.14
CA ARG A 71 -0.15 -6.08 1.27
C ARG A 71 -0.09 -7.61 1.15
N ASP A 72 -0.13 -8.33 2.27
CA ASP A 72 -0.09 -9.80 2.28
C ASP A 72 -1.28 -10.43 1.55
N ARG A 73 -2.46 -9.85 1.67
CA ARG A 73 -3.64 -10.32 0.92
C ARG A 73 -3.49 -10.06 -0.58
N MET A 74 -2.97 -8.91 -0.96
CA MET A 74 -2.68 -8.57 -2.36
C MET A 74 -1.58 -9.45 -2.94
N GLU A 75 -0.52 -9.75 -2.19
CA GLU A 75 0.51 -10.71 -2.56
C GLU A 75 -0.07 -12.10 -2.82
N LYS A 76 -0.91 -12.59 -1.89
CA LYS A 76 -1.59 -13.89 -2.06
C LYS A 76 -2.52 -13.91 -3.28
N TRP A 77 -3.29 -12.85 -3.49
CA TRP A 77 -4.13 -12.71 -4.67
C TRP A 77 -3.30 -12.70 -5.95
N PHE A 78 -2.25 -11.88 -6.01
CA PHE A 78 -1.38 -11.77 -7.18
C PHE A 78 -0.70 -13.12 -7.50
N ALA A 79 -0.21 -13.82 -6.47
CA ALA A 79 0.37 -15.15 -6.62
C ALA A 79 -0.63 -16.24 -7.05
N SER A 80 -1.95 -16.02 -6.85
CA SER A 80 -3.00 -16.93 -7.33
C SER A 80 -3.32 -16.77 -8.81
N LEU A 81 -2.91 -15.65 -9.42
CA LEU A 81 -3.05 -15.40 -10.85
C LEU A 81 -2.07 -16.26 -11.63
N ASP A 82 -2.47 -16.69 -12.83
CA ASP A 82 -1.55 -17.36 -13.74
C ASP A 82 -0.49 -16.37 -14.30
N PRO A 83 0.65 -16.85 -14.83
CA PRO A 83 1.72 -15.96 -15.30
C PRO A 83 1.30 -14.97 -16.39
N GLN A 84 0.33 -15.33 -17.23
CA GLN A 84 -0.17 -14.44 -18.28
C GLN A 84 -1.03 -13.34 -17.67
N GLN A 85 -1.89 -13.66 -16.70
CA GLN A 85 -2.66 -12.68 -15.93
C GLN A 85 -1.75 -11.74 -15.13
N GLN A 86 -0.70 -12.26 -14.48
CA GLN A 86 0.30 -11.44 -13.79
C GLN A 86 0.98 -10.45 -14.74
N ALA A 87 1.40 -10.92 -15.93
CA ALA A 87 2.02 -10.07 -16.94
C ALA A 87 1.06 -8.98 -17.44
N VAL A 88 -0.21 -9.32 -17.68
CA VAL A 88 -1.23 -8.34 -18.08
C VAL A 88 -1.41 -7.28 -17.00
N VAL A 89 -1.55 -7.68 -15.74
CA VAL A 89 -1.76 -6.74 -14.62
C VAL A 89 -0.53 -5.84 -14.40
N LEU A 90 0.69 -6.37 -14.53
CA LEU A 90 1.92 -5.58 -14.38
C LEU A 90 2.23 -4.68 -15.60
N ALA A 91 1.72 -5.01 -16.79
CA ALA A 91 1.92 -4.21 -18.00
C ALA A 91 1.11 -2.89 -17.98
N HIS A 92 0.11 -2.78 -17.11
CA HIS A 92 -0.65 -1.55 -16.90
C HIS A 92 0.11 -0.59 -15.99
N ASP A 93 0.70 0.44 -16.58
CA ASP A 93 1.45 1.52 -15.93
C ASP A 93 0.59 2.40 -15.01
N ASP A 94 -0.73 2.37 -15.20
CA ASP A 94 -1.73 3.03 -14.37
C ASP A 94 -2.31 2.13 -13.26
N GLY A 95 -1.78 0.92 -13.08
CA GLY A 95 -2.23 -0.05 -12.08
C GLY A 95 -3.66 -0.55 -12.31
N LYS A 96 -4.17 -0.47 -13.54
CA LYS A 96 -5.48 -1.03 -13.88
C LYS A 96 -5.47 -2.56 -13.80
N ILE A 97 -6.49 -3.07 -13.09
CA ILE A 97 -6.81 -4.49 -13.07
C ILE A 97 -7.83 -4.77 -14.19
N PRO A 98 -7.59 -5.79 -15.05
CA PRO A 98 -8.56 -6.27 -16.04
C PRO A 98 -9.91 -6.56 -15.40
N ALA A 99 -11.00 -6.27 -16.10
CA ALA A 99 -12.36 -6.32 -15.54
C ALA A 99 -12.69 -7.66 -14.88
N GLU A 100 -12.24 -8.75 -15.50
CA GLU A 100 -12.40 -10.12 -15.06
C GLU A 100 -11.67 -10.47 -13.75
N LEU A 101 -10.67 -9.67 -13.35
CA LEU A 101 -9.89 -9.88 -12.12
C LEU A 101 -10.28 -8.90 -10.99
N ARG A 102 -11.13 -7.91 -11.26
CA ARG A 102 -11.44 -6.82 -10.31
C ARG A 102 -12.16 -7.29 -9.06
N ASP A 103 -13.13 -8.19 -9.18
CA ASP A 103 -13.89 -8.67 -8.03
C ASP A 103 -13.02 -9.49 -7.07
N ALA A 104 -12.12 -10.31 -7.62
CA ALA A 104 -11.14 -11.06 -6.85
C ALA A 104 -10.15 -10.11 -6.12
N ALA A 105 -9.66 -9.09 -6.82
CA ALA A 105 -8.79 -8.08 -6.23
C ALA A 105 -9.49 -7.26 -5.14
N SER A 106 -10.71 -6.78 -5.38
CA SER A 106 -11.52 -6.05 -4.40
C SER A 106 -11.78 -6.88 -3.14
N THR A 107 -12.05 -8.17 -3.30
CA THR A 107 -12.20 -9.12 -2.19
C THR A 107 -10.92 -9.22 -1.36
N ALA A 108 -9.75 -9.25 -2.01
CA ALA A 108 -8.46 -9.31 -1.33
C ALA A 108 -8.21 -8.10 -0.41
N VAL A 109 -8.63 -6.89 -0.81
CA VAL A 109 -8.49 -5.67 0.01
C VAL A 109 -9.64 -5.48 1.02
N GLY A 110 -10.60 -6.41 1.10
CA GLY A 110 -11.68 -6.38 2.10
C GLY A 110 -13.05 -5.95 1.60
N GLY A 111 -13.35 -6.07 0.30
CA GLY A 111 -14.73 -6.18 -0.20
C GLY A 111 -15.51 -4.89 -0.42
N VAL A 112 -14.89 -3.85 -0.97
CA VAL A 112 -15.60 -2.68 -1.52
C VAL A 112 -15.62 -2.78 -3.06
N SER A 113 -16.77 -3.14 -3.63
CA SER A 113 -17.07 -3.24 -5.09
C SER A 113 -18.35 -2.43 -5.41
N PRO A 114 -18.67 -1.94 -6.64
CA PRO A 114 -18.01 -2.10 -7.95
C PRO A 114 -17.73 -0.76 -8.70
N GLU A 115 -16.47 -0.52 -9.08
CA GLU A 115 -15.92 0.58 -9.92
C GLU A 115 -16.08 2.06 -9.45
N PRO A 116 -15.06 2.95 -9.56
CA PRO A 116 -13.66 2.81 -9.96
C PRO A 116 -12.71 3.24 -8.82
N LYS A 117 -12.61 2.47 -7.74
CA LYS A 117 -11.45 2.55 -6.84
C LYS A 117 -11.27 1.15 -6.28
N LEU A 118 -10.30 0.37 -6.76
CA LEU A 118 -9.87 -0.89 -6.12
C LEU A 118 -9.28 -0.65 -4.70
N GLY A 119 -9.69 0.43 -4.04
CA GLY A 119 -8.86 1.23 -3.16
C GLY A 119 -7.68 1.83 -3.95
N PRO A 120 -7.24 3.07 -3.64
CA PRO A 120 -5.95 3.54 -4.11
C PRO A 120 -4.83 2.55 -3.73
N PHE A 121 -4.98 1.83 -2.61
CA PHE A 121 -4.07 0.79 -2.14
C PHE A 121 -3.77 -0.32 -3.18
N ALA A 122 -4.76 -0.93 -3.83
CA ALA A 122 -4.49 -2.01 -4.79
C ALA A 122 -3.77 -1.50 -6.03
N VAL A 123 -4.13 -0.29 -6.49
CA VAL A 123 -3.46 0.37 -7.62
C VAL A 123 -2.01 0.66 -7.27
N ASP A 124 -1.77 1.26 -6.10
CA ASP A 124 -0.41 1.55 -5.63
C ASP A 124 0.41 0.27 -5.45
N PHE A 125 -0.20 -0.81 -4.92
CA PHE A 125 0.44 -2.11 -4.80
C PHE A 125 0.91 -2.64 -6.15
N LEU A 126 0.08 -2.59 -7.19
CA LEU A 126 0.45 -3.10 -8.50
C LEU A 126 1.52 -2.26 -9.19
N ILE A 127 1.42 -0.93 -9.08
CA ILE A 127 2.46 -0.03 -9.60
C ILE A 127 3.78 -0.27 -8.85
N TRP A 128 3.73 -0.43 -7.53
CA TRP A 128 4.88 -0.77 -6.70
C TRP A 128 5.50 -2.10 -7.14
N LYS A 129 4.68 -3.15 -7.29
CA LYS A 129 5.11 -4.49 -7.71
C LYS A 129 5.79 -4.47 -9.09
N ALA A 130 5.22 -3.76 -10.05
CA ALA A 130 5.78 -3.59 -11.39
C ALA A 130 7.14 -2.88 -11.36
N ARG A 131 7.27 -1.83 -10.54
CA ARG A 131 8.55 -1.10 -10.37
C ARG A 131 9.62 -1.95 -9.70
N SER A 132 9.26 -2.69 -8.65
CA SER A 132 10.18 -3.59 -7.95
C SER A 132 10.69 -4.72 -8.84
N ALA A 133 9.85 -5.24 -9.74
CA ALA A 133 10.24 -6.27 -10.71
C ALA A 133 11.25 -5.75 -11.76
N ASN A 134 11.19 -4.46 -12.13
CA ASN A 134 12.09 -3.84 -13.12
C ASN A 134 13.41 -3.31 -12.51
N ALA A 135 13.51 -3.26 -11.18
CA ALA A 135 14.70 -2.81 -10.45
C ALA A 135 15.69 -3.95 -10.12
N SER A 136 15.35 -5.20 -10.47
CA SER A 136 16.15 -6.42 -10.27
C SER A 136 16.79 -6.89 -11.56
#